data_AF-A0A167QM95-F1
#
_entry.id   AF-A0A167QM95-F1
#
_cell.length_a   1.000
_cell.length_b   1.000
_cell.length_c   1.000
_cell.angle_alpha   90.00
_cell.angle_beta   90.00
_cell.angle_gamma   90.00
#
_symmetry.space_group_name_H-M   'P 1'
#
loop_
_entity.id
_entity.type
_entity.pdbx_description
1 polymer ?
#
loop_
_entity_poly.entity_id
_entity_poly.type
_entity_poly.pdbx_seq_one_letter_code
_entity_poly.pdbx_strand_id
1 'polypeptide(L)'
;MKFSIALIIQVASLATAQSRADVTETEAAEICGALGVMEVPAGVDPGTVRMCREHPTVLEEVEKTLDKRRCWSTPKAGCSNSGWCYKICNGKGGWCWTTWDGPSTSWRECFRDEHCTENHECGGRCSC
;
A
#
# COMPACT_ATOMS: atom_id res chain seq x y z
N MET A 1 18.19 -72.46 16.23
CA MET A 1 18.84 -71.29 16.87
C MET A 1 18.15 -70.05 16.31
N LYS A 2 17.48 -69.28 17.17
CA LYS A 2 16.64 -68.12 16.78
C LYS A 2 17.53 -66.87 16.79
N PHE A 3 17.75 -66.26 15.63
CA PHE A 3 18.40 -64.95 15.55
C PHE A 3 17.32 -63.87 15.67
N SER A 4 17.33 -63.17 16.80
CA SER A 4 16.45 -62.04 17.07
C SER A 4 16.84 -60.85 16.19
N ILE A 5 15.94 -60.44 15.30
CA ILE A 5 16.08 -59.24 14.46
C ILE A 5 15.64 -58.04 15.31
N ALA A 6 16.58 -57.20 15.72
CA ALA A 6 16.28 -55.92 16.35
C ALA A 6 15.90 -54.90 15.27
N LEU A 7 14.61 -54.59 15.18
CA LEU A 7 14.05 -53.56 14.30
C LEU A 7 14.35 -52.18 14.89
N ILE A 8 15.30 -51.45 14.32
CA ILE A 8 15.60 -50.05 14.68
C ILE A 8 14.54 -49.17 14.02
N ILE A 9 13.54 -48.74 14.80
CA ILE A 9 12.54 -47.76 14.38
C ILE A 9 13.21 -46.38 14.43
N GLN A 10 13.70 -45.90 13.29
CA GLN A 10 14.10 -44.50 13.15
C GLN A 10 12.83 -43.65 13.00
N VAL A 11 12.53 -42.87 14.04
CA VAL A 11 11.46 -41.88 14.02
C VAL A 11 11.98 -40.67 13.25
N ALA A 12 11.71 -40.62 11.94
CA ALA A 12 11.92 -39.41 11.17
C ALA A 12 10.92 -38.36 11.69
N SER A 13 11.42 -37.40 12.47
CA SER A 13 10.64 -36.23 12.85
C SER A 13 10.43 -35.41 11.59
N LEU A 14 9.26 -35.55 10.95
CA LEU A 14 8.82 -34.64 9.90
C LEU A 14 8.55 -33.29 10.55
N ALA A 15 9.54 -32.41 10.56
CA ALA A 15 9.30 -30.99 10.69
C ALA A 15 8.51 -30.58 9.44
N THR A 16 7.20 -30.41 9.58
CA THR A 16 6.38 -29.76 8.55
C THR A 16 6.75 -28.29 8.54
N ALA A 17 7.76 -27.93 7.75
CA ALA A 17 7.97 -26.55 7.33
C ALA A 17 6.75 -26.17 6.49
N GLN A 18 5.76 -25.53 7.12
CA GLN A 18 4.64 -24.94 6.39
C GLN A 18 5.21 -23.82 5.52
N SER A 19 5.24 -24.09 4.22
CA SER A 19 5.58 -23.11 3.20
C SER A 19 4.71 -21.87 3.38
N ARG A 20 5.34 -20.72 3.51
CA ARG A 20 4.68 -19.45 3.21
C ARG A 20 4.28 -19.51 1.75
N ALA A 21 3.06 -19.09 1.44
CA ALA A 21 2.34 -19.49 0.23
C ALA A 21 3.14 -19.43 -1.09
N ASP A 22 4.18 -18.57 -1.19
CA ASP A 22 5.02 -18.41 -2.37
C ASP A 22 6.56 -18.43 -2.11
N VAL A 23 7.04 -18.62 -0.88
CA VAL A 23 8.46 -18.40 -0.54
C VAL A 23 9.00 -19.49 0.38
N THR A 24 10.17 -20.02 0.06
CA THR A 24 10.88 -21.00 0.92
C THR A 24 11.34 -20.37 2.23
N GLU A 25 11.57 -21.18 3.26
CA GLU A 25 12.06 -20.68 4.55
C GLU A 25 13.41 -19.97 4.44
N THR A 26 14.28 -20.45 3.55
CA THR A 26 15.58 -19.84 3.25
C THR A 26 15.45 -18.48 2.59
N GLU A 27 14.58 -18.35 1.59
CA GLU A 27 14.30 -17.06 0.94
C GLU A 27 13.64 -16.08 1.92
N ALA A 28 12.73 -16.57 2.76
CA ALA A 28 12.11 -15.75 3.81
C ALA A 28 13.15 -15.25 4.84
N ALA A 29 14.15 -16.08 5.17
CA ALA A 29 15.23 -15.69 6.06
C ALA A 29 16.14 -14.62 5.42
N GLU A 30 16.42 -14.73 4.11
CA GLU A 30 17.15 -13.70 3.37
C GLU A 30 16.37 -12.38 3.31
N ILE A 31 15.08 -12.43 3.02
CA ILE A 31 14.23 -11.23 2.93
C ILE A 31 14.08 -10.55 4.30
N CYS A 32 13.91 -11.34 5.36
CA CYS A 32 13.70 -10.78 6.70
C CYS A 32 15.00 -10.43 7.43
N GLY A 33 16.14 -11.01 7.07
CA GLY A 33 17.43 -10.71 7.67
C GLY A 33 17.39 -10.69 9.20
N ALA A 34 17.83 -9.58 9.79
CA ALA A 34 17.86 -9.39 11.25
C ALA A 34 16.48 -9.37 11.92
N LEU A 35 15.40 -9.14 11.16
CA LEU A 35 14.04 -9.09 11.68
C LEU A 35 13.49 -10.48 12.01
N GLY A 36 14.10 -11.53 11.47
CA GLY A 36 13.68 -12.92 11.63
C GLY A 36 12.36 -13.24 10.92
N VAL A 37 12.15 -14.54 10.70
CA VAL A 37 10.95 -15.09 10.07
C VAL A 37 9.88 -15.33 11.15
N MET A 38 8.65 -14.86 10.92
CA MET A 38 7.51 -15.12 11.83
C MET A 38 7.11 -16.61 11.82
N GLU A 39 7.01 -17.20 13.00
CA GLU A 39 6.41 -18.53 13.16
C GLU A 39 4.89 -18.44 12.95
N VAL A 40 4.35 -19.30 12.07
CA VAL A 40 2.91 -19.35 11.79
C VAL A 40 2.23 -20.24 12.84
N PRO A 41 1.24 -19.74 13.59
CA PRO A 41 0.51 -20.57 14.55
C PRO A 41 -0.23 -21.73 13.86
N ALA A 42 -0.35 -22.86 14.56
CA ALA A 42 -1.05 -24.02 14.03
C ALA A 42 -2.51 -23.68 13.66
N GLY A 43 -2.92 -24.08 12.46
CA GLY A 43 -4.28 -23.83 11.95
C GLY A 43 -4.51 -22.44 11.37
N VAL A 44 -3.49 -21.58 11.32
CA VAL A 44 -3.55 -20.28 10.64
C VAL A 44 -3.00 -20.42 9.22
N ASP A 45 -3.67 -19.78 8.26
CA ASP A 45 -3.19 -19.72 6.88
C ASP A 45 -1.91 -18.86 6.80
N PRO A 46 -0.76 -19.42 6.36
CA PRO A 46 0.49 -18.68 6.19
C PRO A 46 0.37 -17.44 5.28
N GLY A 47 -0.58 -17.40 4.34
CA GLY A 47 -0.82 -16.25 3.47
C GLY A 47 -1.47 -15.05 4.18
N THR A 48 -2.02 -15.26 5.37
CA THR A 48 -2.73 -14.22 6.15
C THR A 48 -1.88 -13.57 7.24
N VAL A 49 -0.67 -14.10 7.47
CA VAL A 49 0.26 -13.59 8.48
C VAL A 49 1.45 -12.91 7.82
N ARG A 50 2.01 -11.90 8.48
CA ARG A 50 3.16 -11.18 7.96
C ARG A 50 4.40 -12.08 7.88
N MET A 51 5.23 -11.83 6.87
CA MET A 51 6.44 -12.62 6.64
C MET A 51 7.51 -12.36 7.74
N CYS A 52 7.87 -11.12 8.05
CA CYS A 52 8.93 -10.90 9.04
C CYS A 52 8.38 -10.85 10.49
N ARG A 53 9.08 -11.50 11.42
CA ARG A 53 8.72 -11.58 12.85
C ARG A 53 8.67 -10.20 13.45
N GLU A 54 9.76 -9.44 13.28
CA GLU A 54 9.85 -8.04 13.67
C GLU A 54 9.73 -7.15 12.43
N HIS A 55 8.52 -6.82 11.98
CA HIS A 55 8.45 -5.65 11.09
C HIS A 55 8.68 -4.40 11.97
N PRO A 56 9.56 -3.46 11.59
CA PRO A 56 9.74 -2.23 12.35
C PRO A 56 8.36 -1.59 12.59
N THR A 57 7.90 -1.61 13.85
CA THR A 57 6.68 -0.90 14.30
C THR A 57 6.93 0.59 14.39
N VAL A 58 8.19 0.93 14.55
CA VAL A 58 8.75 2.25 14.44
C VAL A 58 9.80 2.08 13.36
N LEU A 59 9.64 2.79 12.24
CA LEU A 59 10.83 3.34 11.60
C LEU A 59 11.70 3.83 12.77
N GLU A 60 12.98 3.48 12.87
CA GLU A 60 13.86 4.24 13.76
C GLU A 60 13.45 5.71 13.64
N GLU A 61 13.36 6.42 14.75
CA GLU A 61 13.00 7.83 14.82
C GLU A 61 14.04 8.69 14.06
N VAL A 62 14.28 8.43 12.77
CA VAL A 62 14.02 9.47 11.79
C VAL A 62 12.68 10.02 12.20
N GLU A 63 12.72 11.12 12.94
CA GLU A 63 11.65 12.10 12.95
C GLU A 63 11.39 12.42 11.47
N LYS A 64 10.65 11.53 10.81
CA LYS A 64 9.73 11.94 9.79
C LYS A 64 8.73 12.71 10.62
N THR A 65 9.06 13.97 10.88
CA THR A 65 8.11 15.05 10.68
C THR A 65 7.50 14.74 9.32
N LEU A 66 6.45 13.91 9.30
CA LEU A 66 5.48 13.97 8.23
C LEU A 66 4.99 15.39 8.39
N ASP A 67 5.62 16.30 7.64
CA ASP A 67 5.75 17.72 7.92
C ASP A 67 4.39 18.39 7.76
N LYS A 68 3.48 18.04 8.67
CA LYS A 68 2.02 18.00 8.50
C LYS A 68 1.55 17.81 7.05
N ARG A 69 2.28 17.09 6.16
CA ARG A 69 2.36 17.39 4.69
C ARG A 69 1.63 18.69 4.32
N ARG A 70 2.03 19.85 4.89
CA ARG A 70 1.24 21.10 5.01
C ARG A 70 -0.11 20.94 4.30
N CYS A 71 -1.11 20.31 4.95
CA CYS A 71 -2.35 19.88 4.28
C CYS A 71 -2.71 20.97 3.29
N TRP A 72 -2.66 20.66 1.99
CA TRP A 72 -2.82 21.67 0.96
C TRP A 72 -4.15 22.34 1.27
N SER A 73 -4.09 23.54 1.86
CA SER A 73 -5.25 24.28 2.33
C SER A 73 -5.80 24.92 1.08
N THR A 74 -6.43 24.06 0.27
CA THR A 74 -6.72 24.33 -1.12
C THR A 74 -7.63 25.54 -1.18
N PRO A 75 -7.32 26.56 -2.00
CA PRO A 75 -8.39 27.37 -2.57
C PRO A 75 -9.41 26.42 -3.24
N LYS A 76 -10.69 26.79 -3.22
CA LYS A 76 -11.77 25.91 -3.70
C LYS A 76 -11.65 25.56 -5.20
N ALA A 77 -10.80 26.27 -5.94
CA ALA A 77 -10.27 25.92 -7.25
C ALA A 77 -8.82 26.39 -7.39
N GLY A 78 -8.06 25.79 -8.32
CA GLY A 78 -6.67 26.18 -8.54
C GLY A 78 -6.08 25.58 -9.82
N CYS A 79 -4.85 25.98 -10.10
CA CYS A 79 -4.06 25.54 -11.23
C CYS A 79 -3.07 24.46 -10.78
N SER A 80 -3.07 23.32 -11.49
CA SER A 80 -2.07 22.28 -11.24
C SER A 80 -0.71 22.64 -11.83
N ASN A 81 0.35 22.02 -11.32
CA ASN A 81 1.70 22.12 -11.89
C ASN A 81 1.79 21.64 -13.35
N SER A 82 0.80 20.86 -13.80
CA SER A 82 0.70 20.39 -15.19
C SER A 82 -0.08 21.34 -16.10
N GLY A 83 -0.50 22.50 -15.59
CA GLY A 83 -1.19 23.53 -16.37
C GLY A 83 -2.69 23.27 -16.55
N TRP A 84 -3.32 22.47 -15.68
CA TRP A 84 -4.75 22.16 -15.74
C TRP A 84 -5.51 22.72 -14.55
N CYS A 85 -6.68 23.30 -14.78
CA CYS A 85 -7.56 23.79 -13.73
C CYS A 85 -8.29 22.63 -13.03
N TYR A 86 -8.29 22.65 -11.70
CA TYR A 86 -9.06 21.75 -10.85
C TYR A 86 -9.96 22.53 -9.90
N LYS A 87 -11.01 21.88 -9.38
CA LYS A 87 -11.84 22.41 -8.29
C LYS A 87 -12.24 21.34 -7.29
N ILE A 88 -12.53 21.76 -6.08
CA ILE A 88 -13.07 20.92 -5.01
C ILE A 88 -14.59 20.91 -5.12
N CYS A 89 -15.19 19.73 -5.19
CA CYS A 89 -16.63 19.59 -5.41
C CYS A 89 -17.43 19.44 -4.11
N ASN A 90 -16.87 18.75 -3.12
CA ASN A 90 -17.57 18.44 -1.88
C ASN A 90 -16.58 18.43 -0.72
N GLY A 91 -16.99 18.94 0.45
CA GLY A 91 -16.17 19.01 1.69
C GLY A 91 -15.68 17.66 2.26
N LYS A 92 -15.92 16.55 1.54
CA LYS A 92 -15.39 15.21 1.83
C LYS A 92 -14.08 14.89 1.09
N GLY A 93 -13.45 15.90 0.47
CA GLY A 93 -12.18 15.73 -0.25
C GLY A 93 -12.34 15.32 -1.72
N GLY A 94 -13.56 15.38 -2.26
CA GLY A 94 -13.81 15.14 -3.69
C GLY A 94 -13.39 16.34 -4.53
N TRP A 95 -12.68 16.09 -5.63
CA TRP A 95 -12.21 17.12 -6.56
C TRP A 95 -12.38 16.65 -8.00
N CYS A 96 -12.42 17.60 -8.93
CA CYS A 96 -12.50 17.35 -10.36
C CYS A 96 -11.55 18.22 -11.17
N TRP A 97 -11.10 17.69 -12.30
CA TRP A 97 -10.52 18.50 -13.38
C TRP A 97 -11.64 19.24 -14.12
N THR A 98 -11.36 20.46 -14.56
CA THR A 98 -12.35 21.33 -15.20
C THR A 98 -12.17 21.44 -16.70
N THR A 99 -13.23 21.81 -17.41
CA THR A 99 -13.26 21.96 -18.87
C THR A 99 -13.76 23.35 -19.28
N TRP A 100 -13.70 23.65 -20.58
CA TRP A 100 -14.18 24.92 -21.12
C TRP A 100 -15.71 25.04 -21.07
N ASP A 101 -16.44 24.04 -21.59
CA ASP A 101 -17.90 24.15 -21.86
C ASP A 101 -18.64 22.80 -21.75
N GLY A 102 -18.34 21.96 -20.76
CA GLY A 102 -19.01 20.66 -20.63
C GLY A 102 -18.12 19.51 -20.21
N PRO A 103 -18.68 18.43 -19.65
CA PRO A 103 -17.93 17.24 -19.27
C PRO A 103 -17.20 16.55 -20.44
N SER A 104 -17.61 16.84 -21.68
CA SER A 104 -17.01 16.25 -22.88
C SER A 104 -16.21 17.25 -23.72
N THR A 105 -15.92 18.44 -23.18
CA THR A 105 -15.15 19.47 -23.89
C THR A 105 -13.69 19.45 -23.47
N SER A 106 -12.86 20.24 -24.16
CA SER A 106 -11.44 20.33 -23.88
C SER A 106 -11.17 20.70 -22.42
N TRP A 107 -10.16 20.05 -21.84
CA TRP A 107 -9.65 20.37 -20.52
C TRP A 107 -9.24 21.85 -20.46
N ARG A 108 -9.49 22.47 -19.31
CA ARG A 108 -9.18 23.87 -19.10
C ARG A 108 -7.74 24.04 -18.64
N GLU A 109 -6.98 24.77 -19.44
CA GLU A 109 -5.59 25.10 -19.16
C GLU A 109 -5.45 26.32 -18.26
N CYS A 110 -4.33 26.40 -17.54
CA CYS A 110 -4.00 27.52 -16.67
C CYS A 110 -2.49 27.71 -16.53
N PHE A 111 -2.12 28.95 -16.22
CA PHE A 111 -0.74 29.31 -15.87
C PHE A 111 -0.62 29.77 -14.41
N ARG A 112 -1.74 30.16 -13.80
CA ARG A 112 -1.85 30.64 -12.42
C ARG A 112 -3.21 30.28 -11.86
N ASP A 113 -3.33 30.26 -10.54
CA ASP A 113 -4.55 29.84 -9.84
C ASP A 113 -5.76 30.73 -10.18
N GLU A 114 -5.56 32.02 -10.45
CA GLU A 114 -6.63 32.98 -10.71
C GLU A 114 -7.38 32.71 -12.03
N HIS A 115 -6.83 31.87 -12.91
CA HIS A 115 -7.49 31.44 -14.14
C HIS A 115 -8.56 30.37 -13.86
N CYS A 116 -8.57 29.78 -12.67
CA CYS A 116 -9.42 28.66 -12.30
C CYS A 116 -10.48 29.11 -11.28
N THR A 117 -11.74 28.77 -11.53
CA THR A 117 -12.85 29.14 -10.66
C THR A 117 -13.71 27.92 -10.30
N GLU A 118 -14.46 28.01 -9.20
CA GLU A 118 -15.40 26.96 -8.79
C GLU A 118 -16.56 26.77 -9.78
N ASN A 119 -16.81 27.77 -10.63
CA ASN A 119 -17.92 27.78 -11.58
C ASN A 119 -17.64 26.97 -12.83
N HIS A 120 -16.37 26.61 -13.10
CA HIS A 120 -16.04 25.81 -14.27
C HIS A 120 -16.62 24.40 -14.17
N GLU A 121 -17.08 23.87 -15.29
CA GLU A 121 -17.67 22.53 -15.31
C GLU A 121 -16.60 21.46 -15.15
N CYS A 122 -16.98 20.33 -14.54
CA CYS A 122 -16.07 19.19 -14.37
C CYS A 122 -16.02 18.35 -15.66
N GLY A 123 -14.84 17.89 -16.04
CA GLY A 123 -14.61 17.02 -17.19
C GLY A 123 -14.87 15.54 -16.90
N GLY A 124 -15.75 14.92 -17.68
CA GLY A 124 -16.13 13.51 -17.56
C GLY A 124 -17.16 13.25 -16.46
N ARG A 125 -17.35 11.97 -16.13
CA ARG A 125 -18.17 11.54 -14.98
C ARG A 125 -17.34 11.73 -13.71
N CYS A 126 -17.17 12.97 -13.28
CA CYS A 126 -16.43 13.27 -12.05
C CYS A 126 -17.16 12.81 -10.80
N SER A 127 -16.37 12.45 -9.79
CA SER A 127 -16.76 12.06 -8.42
C SER A 127 -17.19 13.27 -7.57
N CYS A 128 -17.98 14.13 -8.19
CA CYS A 128 -18.83 15.13 -7.57
C CYS A 128 -20.24 14.53 -7.58
#